data_AF-A0AAE3IZ66-F1
#
_entry.id   AF-A0AAE3IZ66-F1
#
_cell.length_a   1.000
_cell.length_b   1.000
_cell.length_c   1.000
_cell.angle_alpha   90.00
_cell.angle_beta   90.00
_cell.angle_gamma   90.00
#
_symmetry.space_group_name_H-M   'P 1'
#
loop_
_entity.id
_entity.type
_entity.pdbx_description
1 polymer ?
#
loop_
_entity_poly.entity_id
_entity_poly.type
_entity_poly.pdbx_seq_one_letter_code
_entity_poly.pdbx_strand_id
1 'polypeptide(L)' 'MSLNPRHLLRMSRWSRRPPSTRRVILVFGVVLLCLALSGLERFVGIPEGLQREPNPKIRIE' A
#
# COMPACT_ATOMS: atom_id res chain seq x y z
N MET A 1 -8.53 8.98 20.74
CA MET A 1 -8.69 7.88 19.77
C MET A 1 -9.61 6.81 20.38
N SER A 2 -10.89 6.80 20.02
CA SER A 2 -11.84 5.77 20.50
C SER A 2 -11.92 4.65 19.46
N LEU A 3 -11.58 3.42 19.85
CA LEU A 3 -11.72 2.24 19.00
C LEU A 3 -13.21 1.92 18.85
N ASN A 4 -13.76 2.23 17.69
CA ASN A 4 -15.17 2.01 17.42
C ASN A 4 -15.45 0.49 17.31
N PRO A 5 -16.29 -0.11 18.18
CA PRO A 5 -16.56 -1.55 18.15
C PRO A 5 -17.17 -2.04 16.82
N ARG A 6 -17.70 -1.12 16.01
CA ARG A 6 -18.13 -1.41 14.63
C ARG A 6 -16.98 -1.94 13.75
N HIS A 7 -15.74 -1.48 13.95
CA HIS A 7 -14.59 -1.97 13.20
C HIS A 7 -14.23 -3.42 13.60
N LEU A 8 -14.29 -3.73 14.91
CA LEU A 8 -14.03 -5.08 15.42
C LEU A 8 -15.07 -6.08 14.91
N LEU A 9 -16.35 -5.70 14.91
CA LEU A 9 -17.42 -6.54 14.37
C LEU A 9 -17.25 -6.78 12.85
N ARG A 10 -16.73 -5.80 12.11
CA ARG A 10 -16.46 -5.96 10.67
C ARG A 10 -15.30 -6.93 10.40
N MET A 11 -14.23 -6.87 11.20
CA MET A 11 -13.09 -7.80 11.13
C MET A 11 -13.50 -9.23 11.55
N SER A 12 -14.32 -9.38 12.59
CA SER A 12 -14.84 -10.68 13.01
C SER A 12 -15.70 -11.35 11.93
N ARG A 13 -16.49 -10.57 11.18
CA ARG A 13 -17.27 -11.09 10.05
C ARG A 13 -16.40 -11.61 8.91
N TRP A 14 -15.23 -11.01 8.65
CA TRP A 14 -14.27 -11.52 7.66
C TRP A 14 -13.73 -12.89 8.04
N SER A 15 -13.50 -13.17 9.33
CA SER A 15 -13.07 -14.49 9.79
C SER A 15 -14.19 -15.54 9.64
N ARG A 16 -15.44 -15.17 9.95
CA ARG A 16 -16.60 -16.08 9.89
C ARG A 16 -17.14 -16.32 8.48
N ARG A 17 -17.02 -15.33 7.58
CA ARG A 17 -17.47 -15.39 6.19
C ARG A 17 -16.36 -14.79 5.32
N PRO A 18 -15.32 -15.58 5.01
CA PRO A 18 -14.20 -15.07 4.26
C PRO A 18 -14.67 -14.56 2.89
N PRO A 19 -14.22 -13.38 2.45
CA PRO A 19 -14.39 -12.96 1.07
C PRO A 19 -13.77 -14.01 0.14
N SER A 20 -14.26 -14.10 -1.12
CA SER A 20 -13.84 -15.18 -2.01
C SER A 20 -12.31 -15.26 -2.12
N THR A 21 -11.77 -16.48 -2.02
CA THR A 21 -10.33 -16.73 -2.00
C THR A 21 -9.61 -16.08 -3.17
N ARG A 22 -10.27 -16.00 -4.35
CA ARG A 22 -9.76 -15.30 -5.53
C ARG A 22 -9.46 -13.82 -5.25
N ARG A 23 -10.34 -13.10 -4.53
CA ARG A 23 -10.12 -11.68 -4.19
C ARG A 23 -8.96 -11.51 -3.22
N VAL A 24 -8.85 -12.40 -2.23
CA VAL A 24 -7.75 -12.37 -1.24
C VAL A 24 -6.41 -12.59 -1.93
N ILE A 25 -6.31 -13.60 -2.79
CA ILE A 25 -5.09 -13.89 -3.56
C ILE A 25 -4.75 -12.74 -4.50
N LEU A 26 -5.73 -12.13 -5.17
CA LEU A 26 -5.50 -10.99 -6.05
C LEU A 26 -4.89 -9.81 -5.28
N VAL A 27 -5.48 -9.43 -4.14
CA VAL A 27 -4.96 -8.35 -3.30
C VAL A 27 -3.58 -8.70 -2.75
N PHE A 28 -3.38 -9.91 -2.22
CA PHE A 28 -2.07 -10.34 -1.72
C PHE A 28 -1.00 -10.36 -2.82
N GLY A 29 -1.34 -10.81 -4.02
CA GLY A 29 -0.44 -10.80 -5.17
C GLY A 29 -0.05 -9.39 -5.59
N VAL A 30 -1.00 -8.46 -5.63
CA VAL A 30 -0.73 -7.04 -5.93
C VAL A 30 0.15 -6.41 -4.85
N VAL A 31 -0.13 -6.68 -3.57
CA VAL A 31 0.66 -6.17 -2.44
C VAL A 31 2.08 -6.73 -2.49
N LEU A 32 2.26 -8.03 -2.73
CA LEU A 32 3.56 -8.65 -2.91
C LEU A 32 4.33 -8.07 -4.10
N LEU A 33 3.64 -7.85 -5.24
CA LEU A 33 4.25 -7.24 -6.41
C LEU A 33 4.75 -5.82 -6.11
N CYS A 34 3.93 -5.01 -5.44
CA CYS A 34 4.30 -3.65 -5.04
C CYS A 34 5.48 -3.64 -4.05
N LEU A 35 5.45 -4.53 -3.05
CA LEU A 35 6.54 -4.69 -2.08
C LEU A 35 7.82 -5.20 -2.72
N ALA A 36 7.71 -6.11 -3.68
CA ALA A 36 8.86 -6.63 -4.43
C ALA A 36 9.50 -5.51 -5.25
N LEU A 37 8.70 -4.73 -6.00
CA LEU A 37 9.18 -3.58 -6.77
C LEU A 37 9.82 -2.53 -5.87
N SER A 38 9.12 -2.08 -4.83
CA SER A 38 9.62 -1.03 -3.92
C SER A 38 10.82 -1.50 -3.11
N GLY A 39 10.83 -2.76 -2.68
CA GLY A 39 11.99 -3.37 -2.05
C GLY A 39 13.17 -3.40 -3.01
N LEU A 40 12.97 -3.85 -4.23
CA LEU A 40 14.01 -3.91 -5.25
C LEU A 40 14.55 -2.51 -5.59
N GLU A 41 13.70 -1.50 -5.73
CA GLU A 41 14.11 -0.09 -5.91
C GLU A 41 14.99 0.42 -4.75
N ARG A 42 14.64 0.04 -3.52
CA ARG A 42 15.37 0.47 -2.32
C ARG A 42 16.68 -0.30 -2.09
N PHE A 43 16.76 -1.55 -2.52
CA PHE A 43 17.96 -2.39 -2.38
C PHE A 43 18.93 -2.23 -3.55
N VAL A 44 18.43 -2.06 -4.78
CA VAL A 44 19.26 -1.86 -5.97
C VAL A 44 19.73 -0.40 -6.08
N GLY A 45 19.01 0.55 -5.46
CA GLY A 45 19.35 1.97 -5.52
C GLY A 45 19.09 2.49 -6.94
N ILE A 46 17.94 3.11 -7.14
CA ILE A 46 17.68 3.78 -8.41
C ILE A 46 18.74 4.89 -8.58
N PRO A 47 19.50 4.93 -9.69
CA PRO A 47 20.60 5.88 -9.87
C PRO A 47 20.09 7.32 -9.72
N GLU A 48 20.97 8.19 -9.22
CA GLU A 48 20.68 9.57 -8.80
C GLU A 48 19.94 10.43 -9.86
N GLY A 49 19.98 10.03 -11.14
CA GLY A 49 19.28 10.67 -12.25
C GLY A 49 17.76 10.42 -12.33
N LEU A 50 17.20 9.50 -11.53
CA LEU A 50 15.73 9.30 -11.43
C LEU A 50 15.12 9.96 -10.20
N GLN A 51 15.92 10.69 -9.41
CA GLN A 51 15.41 11.46 -8.29
C GLN A 51 14.50 12.56 -8.84
N ARG A 52 13.23 12.52 -8.45
CA ARG A 52 12.28 13.59 -8.75
C ARG A 52 12.79 14.84 -8.06
N GLU A 53 13.40 15.75 -8.81
CA GLU A 53 13.76 17.05 -8.28
C GLU A 53 12.48 17.68 -7.71
N PRO A 54 12.46 18.06 -6.42
CA PRO A 54 11.30 18.71 -5.83
C PRO A 54 11.08 20.01 -6.59
N ASN A 55 10.06 20.04 -7.46
CA ASN A 55 9.67 21.22 -8.23
C ASN A 55 9.34 22.35 -7.25
N PRO A 56 10.19 23.39 -7.11
CA PRO A 56 9.90 24.47 -6.21
C PRO A 56 8.62 25.14 -6.69
N LYS A 57 7.60 25.20 -5.82
CA LYS A 57 6.35 25.90 -6.12
C LYS A 57 6.69 27.31 -6.56
N ILE A 58 6.56 27.59 -7.85
CA ILE A 58 6.72 28.92 -8.43
C ILE A 58 5.69 29.81 -7.72
N ARG A 59 6.21 30.67 -6.84
CA ARG A 59 5.42 31.68 -6.15
C ARG A 59 5.17 32.79 -7.15
N ILE A 60 4.00 32.73 -7.77
CA ILE A 60 3.40 33.85 -8.50
C ILE A 60 2.86 34.82 -7.45
N GLU A 61 3.65 35.87 -7.18
CA GLU A 61 3.21 37.11 -6.52
C GLU A 61 2.47 38.00 -7.52
#